data_AF-A0A9P3I7J9-F1
#
_entry.id   AF-A0A9P3I7J9-F1
#
_cell.length_a   1.000
_cell.length_b   1.000
_cell.length_c   1.000
_cell.angle_alpha   90.00
_cell.angle_beta   90.00
_cell.angle_gamma   90.00
#
_symmetry.space_group_name_H-M   'P 1'
#
loop_
_entity.id
_entity.type
_entity.pdbx_description
1 polymer ?
#
loop_
_entity_poly.entity_id
_entity_poly.type
_entity_poly.pdbx_seq_one_letter_code
_entity_poly.pdbx_strand_id
1 'polypeptide(L)'
;MARWAHILAPASRRRASHLFDLAASRSPALASLVDASCSSSISPFRVASQRHVSVSSIIAKPAATSAQSNLAAGESSQAAPAAAATASAPSGNYLYREIYNRQRQLVPINHMVPDVAVDAWVAPNAILAGGVTIDDRASVWYGSVLRADLNYIRIGAYSSIQDRVIVHAASASPTGLSAETTVGRYVTVGQNSVLRSCEIEDEVVIGQRCLVLEGAIVEKNAVLADCTVVGPGQLIPGGQLWAGSPAKFVRDLTADEVAEIPKLAEAAHWRAEEEKGEFLPYSTAYIQA
;
A
#
# COMPACT_ATOMS: atom_id res chain seq x y z
N MET A 1 25.26 -51.69 36.62
CA MET A 1 26.00 -50.43 36.50
C MET A 1 25.59 -49.79 35.17
N ALA A 2 24.51 -49.00 35.18
CA ALA A 2 24.48 -47.55 34.92
C ALA A 2 24.79 -47.19 33.45
N ARG A 3 24.01 -46.39 32.71
CA ARG A 3 22.79 -45.60 32.94
C ARG A 3 22.30 -45.11 31.55
N TRP A 4 20.97 -45.11 31.35
CA TRP A 4 20.15 -44.16 30.58
C TRP A 4 20.52 -43.71 29.15
N ALA A 5 19.63 -43.98 28.18
CA ALA A 5 19.05 -42.97 27.29
C ALA A 5 17.82 -43.56 26.55
N HIS A 6 16.62 -43.22 27.01
CA HIS A 6 15.35 -43.44 26.33
C HIS A 6 14.71 -42.08 26.08
N ILE A 7 14.14 -41.92 24.88
CA ILE A 7 12.94 -41.12 24.56
C ILE A 7 13.10 -39.59 24.59
N LEU A 8 12.92 -38.96 23.41
CA LEU A 8 12.09 -37.77 23.25
C LEU A 8 11.77 -37.53 21.76
N ALA A 9 10.54 -37.88 21.38
CA ALA A 9 9.87 -37.40 20.18
C ALA A 9 9.41 -35.95 20.40
N PRO A 10 9.41 -35.07 19.39
CA PRO A 10 8.88 -33.72 19.55
C PRO A 10 7.36 -33.74 19.42
N ALA A 11 6.68 -33.72 20.57
CA ALA A 11 5.25 -33.45 20.68
C ALA A 11 5.01 -31.98 21.04
N SER A 12 4.81 -31.09 20.06
CA SER A 12 4.01 -29.85 20.22
C SER A 12 3.92 -29.04 18.91
N ARG A 13 2.98 -29.40 18.02
CA ARG A 13 2.57 -28.56 16.87
C ARG A 13 1.08 -28.18 16.87
N ARG A 14 0.39 -28.29 18.02
CA ARG A 14 -1.06 -28.00 18.13
C ARG A 14 -1.46 -27.07 19.29
N ARG A 15 -0.52 -26.34 19.92
CA ARG A 15 -0.85 -25.37 20.99
C ARG A 15 -0.77 -23.89 20.57
N ALA A 16 -0.17 -23.57 19.43
CA ALA A 16 0.01 -22.17 19.01
C ALA A 16 -1.28 -21.53 18.45
N SER A 17 -2.14 -22.30 17.76
CA SER A 17 -3.42 -21.78 17.26
C SER A 17 -4.40 -21.40 18.38
N HIS A 18 -4.33 -22.08 19.53
CA HIS A 18 -5.18 -21.78 20.69
C HIS A 18 -4.72 -20.55 21.48
N LEU A 19 -3.46 -20.14 21.38
CA LEU A 19 -2.96 -18.93 22.05
C LEU A 19 -3.31 -17.65 21.28
N PHE A 20 -3.47 -17.74 19.95
CA PHE A 20 -3.95 -16.62 19.13
C PHE A 20 -5.45 -16.37 19.34
N ASP A 21 -6.28 -17.42 19.45
CA ASP A 21 -7.68 -17.29 19.86
C ASP A 21 -7.84 -16.74 21.29
N LEU A 22 -6.86 -16.98 22.17
CA LEU A 22 -6.85 -16.44 23.54
C LEU A 22 -6.34 -14.99 23.64
N ALA A 23 -5.48 -14.54 22.71
CA ALA A 23 -4.98 -13.18 22.65
C ALA A 23 -5.97 -12.25 21.94
N ALA A 24 -6.60 -12.72 20.85
CA ALA A 24 -7.68 -12.00 20.17
C ALA A 24 -8.95 -11.85 21.04
N SER A 25 -9.16 -12.74 22.02
CA SER A 25 -10.28 -12.65 22.97
C SER A 25 -9.99 -11.83 24.24
N ARG A 26 -8.78 -11.27 24.42
CA ARG A 26 -8.38 -10.56 25.65
C ARG A 26 -8.23 -9.04 25.54
N SER A 27 -8.26 -8.45 24.35
CA SER A 27 -8.21 -6.98 24.21
C SER A 27 -9.25 -6.45 23.21
N PRO A 28 -10.56 -6.56 23.50
CA PRO A 28 -11.60 -5.95 22.68
C PRO A 28 -11.57 -4.42 22.71
N ALA A 29 -10.83 -3.79 23.63
CA ALA A 29 -10.88 -2.35 23.87
C ALA A 29 -10.38 -1.51 22.67
N LEU A 30 -9.25 -1.84 22.05
CA LEU A 30 -8.70 -1.08 20.92
C LEU A 30 -9.35 -1.46 19.58
N ALA A 31 -9.58 -2.76 19.34
CA ALA A 31 -10.22 -3.21 18.09
C ALA A 31 -11.68 -2.70 17.96
N SER A 32 -12.44 -2.67 19.05
CA SER A 32 -13.82 -2.16 19.01
C SER A 32 -13.91 -0.64 18.91
N LEU A 33 -12.86 0.10 19.29
CA LEU A 33 -12.84 1.56 19.24
C LEU A 33 -12.58 2.11 17.82
N VAL A 34 -11.87 1.36 16.99
CA VAL A 34 -11.67 1.69 15.57
C VAL A 34 -12.93 1.40 14.74
N ASP A 35 -13.68 0.34 15.09
CA ASP A 35 -14.91 -0.04 14.40
C ASP A 35 -16.16 0.76 14.88
N ALA A 36 -16.21 1.19 16.14
CA ALA A 36 -17.44 1.74 16.74
C ALA A 36 -17.81 3.18 16.32
N SER A 37 -16.92 3.96 15.70
CA SER A 37 -17.26 5.31 15.22
C SER A 37 -18.00 5.34 13.88
N CYS A 38 -18.20 4.20 13.22
CA CYS A 38 -18.76 4.16 11.87
C CYS A 38 -20.29 3.97 11.80
N SER A 39 -20.99 3.72 12.92
CA SER A 39 -22.41 3.32 12.89
C SER A 39 -23.45 4.40 13.22
N SER A 40 -23.08 5.68 13.40
CA SER A 40 -24.07 6.70 13.76
C SER A 40 -23.78 8.10 13.19
N SER A 41 -23.80 8.23 11.86
CA SER A 41 -24.42 9.37 11.15
C SER A 41 -24.18 9.26 9.63
N ILE A 42 -24.94 8.41 8.94
CA ILE A 42 -25.09 8.52 7.49
C ILE A 42 -26.52 9.00 7.24
N SER A 43 -26.68 10.31 7.10
CA SER A 43 -27.85 10.87 6.44
C SER A 43 -27.70 10.65 4.94
N PRO A 44 -28.75 10.19 4.23
CA PRO A 44 -28.65 9.94 2.80
C PRO A 44 -28.52 11.26 2.04
N PHE A 45 -27.37 11.50 1.42
CA PHE A 45 -27.19 12.62 0.50
C PHE A 45 -28.01 12.35 -0.76
N ARG A 46 -29.05 13.17 -0.96
CA ARG A 46 -30.01 13.08 -2.06
C ARG A 46 -29.34 13.51 -3.36
N VAL A 47 -28.96 12.55 -4.21
CA VAL A 47 -28.53 12.84 -5.58
C VAL A 47 -29.73 13.29 -6.40
N ALA A 48 -29.72 14.56 -6.80
CA ALA A 48 -30.67 15.11 -7.75
C ALA A 48 -30.44 14.50 -9.14
N SER A 49 -31.46 13.82 -9.65
CA SER A 49 -31.56 13.37 -11.04
C SER A 49 -31.41 14.56 -11.98
N GLN A 50 -30.34 14.59 -12.78
CA GLN A 50 -30.26 15.42 -13.97
C GLN A 50 -30.05 14.57 -15.21
N ARG A 51 -30.92 14.85 -16.18
CA ARG A 51 -31.20 14.11 -17.40
C ARG A 51 -30.11 14.33 -18.43
N HIS A 52 -29.88 13.29 -19.22
CA HIS A 52 -29.18 13.30 -20.51
C HIS A 52 -29.53 14.55 -21.34
N VAL A 53 -28.51 15.27 -21.80
CA VAL A 53 -28.63 16.19 -22.94
C VAL A 53 -27.66 15.72 -24.02
N SER A 54 -28.24 15.16 -25.07
CA SER A 54 -27.61 14.79 -26.33
C SER A 54 -27.26 16.03 -27.13
N VAL A 55 -26.00 16.16 -27.53
CA VAL A 55 -25.54 17.20 -28.45
C VAL A 55 -25.61 16.65 -29.87
N SER A 56 -26.69 16.99 -30.57
CA SER A 56 -26.84 16.81 -32.02
C SER A 56 -27.32 18.13 -32.61
N SER A 57 -26.43 18.87 -33.28
CA SER A 57 -26.77 19.67 -34.46
C SER A 57 -25.50 20.33 -34.97
N ILE A 58 -25.23 20.17 -36.26
CA ILE A 58 -24.69 21.18 -37.18
C ILE A 58 -24.77 20.57 -38.60
N ILE A 59 -25.69 21.17 -39.39
CA ILE A 59 -25.66 21.33 -40.85
C ILE A 59 -26.30 20.25 -41.75
N ALA A 60 -27.56 20.55 -42.09
CA ALA A 60 -28.17 20.64 -43.42
C ALA A 60 -28.11 19.48 -44.44
N LYS A 61 -29.30 19.04 -44.84
CA LYS A 61 -29.62 18.31 -46.09
C LYS A 61 -29.63 19.30 -47.27
N PRO A 62 -29.38 18.87 -48.52
CA PRO A 62 -30.53 18.57 -49.38
C PRO A 62 -30.35 17.45 -50.44
N ALA A 63 -31.51 16.97 -50.89
CA ALA A 63 -31.92 16.55 -52.24
C ALA A 63 -31.21 15.41 -53.01
N ALA A 64 -32.04 14.45 -53.43
CA ALA A 64 -31.77 13.46 -54.46
C ALA A 64 -32.39 13.90 -55.80
N THR A 65 -31.64 13.79 -56.91
CA THR A 65 -32.20 13.63 -58.27
C THR A 65 -31.18 13.02 -59.26
N SER A 66 -31.56 11.88 -59.86
CA SER A 66 -31.30 11.33 -61.22
C SER A 66 -29.98 11.53 -61.99
N ALA A 67 -29.40 10.43 -62.50
CA ALA A 67 -29.15 10.21 -63.95
C ALA A 67 -28.67 8.77 -64.24
N GLN A 68 -29.22 8.17 -65.31
CA GLN A 68 -28.97 6.82 -65.86
C GLN A 68 -27.66 6.78 -66.67
N SER A 69 -26.96 5.64 -66.79
CA SER A 69 -26.93 4.71 -67.95
C SER A 69 -25.45 4.37 -68.23
N ASN A 70 -24.96 3.16 -68.48
CA ASN A 70 -25.15 2.22 -69.62
C ASN A 70 -24.39 0.90 -69.26
N LEU A 71 -24.96 -0.31 -69.47
CA LEU A 71 -24.72 -1.26 -70.59
C LEU A 71 -23.22 -1.58 -70.85
N ALA A 72 -22.71 -2.80 -71.05
CA ALA A 72 -23.24 -4.17 -71.12
C ALA A 72 -22.04 -5.16 -71.22
N ALA A 73 -22.36 -6.46 -71.11
CA ALA A 73 -21.70 -7.63 -71.74
C ALA A 73 -20.60 -8.41 -70.99
N GLY A 74 -20.79 -9.74 -70.98
CA GLY A 74 -19.72 -10.70 -71.24
C GLY A 74 -19.51 -11.78 -70.18
N GLU A 75 -20.08 -12.96 -70.40
CA GLU A 75 -19.96 -14.15 -69.55
C GLU A 75 -18.61 -14.88 -69.66
N SER A 76 -18.36 -15.68 -68.60
CA SER A 76 -17.61 -16.94 -68.55
C SER A 76 -16.11 -16.93 -68.20
N SER A 77 -15.79 -17.44 -67.00
CA SER A 77 -15.14 -18.76 -66.88
C SER A 77 -15.01 -19.21 -65.42
N GLN A 78 -15.69 -20.34 -65.15
CA GLN A 78 -15.29 -21.47 -64.31
C GLN A 78 -14.91 -21.24 -62.84
N ALA A 79 -15.74 -21.84 -61.99
CA ALA A 79 -15.49 -22.08 -60.57
C ALA A 79 -14.26 -22.98 -60.34
N ALA A 80 -13.39 -22.52 -59.45
CA ALA A 80 -12.45 -23.34 -58.68
C ALA A 80 -12.73 -23.07 -57.18
N PRO A 81 -12.54 -24.07 -56.30
CA PRO A 81 -13.27 -24.15 -55.04
C PRO A 81 -12.83 -23.07 -54.04
N ALA A 82 -13.74 -22.74 -53.12
CA ALA A 82 -13.53 -21.87 -51.98
C ALA A 82 -12.30 -22.33 -51.16
N ALA A 83 -11.12 -21.83 -51.51
CA ALA A 83 -10.00 -21.79 -50.61
C ALA A 83 -10.35 -20.75 -49.56
N ALA A 84 -10.53 -21.23 -48.32
CA ALA A 84 -10.83 -20.43 -47.16
C ALA A 84 -10.14 -19.07 -47.25
N ALA A 85 -10.93 -18.01 -47.36
CA ALA A 85 -10.49 -16.65 -47.08
C ALA A 85 -10.11 -16.63 -45.60
N THR A 86 -8.92 -17.16 -45.31
CA THR A 86 -8.21 -16.95 -44.06
C THR A 86 -7.91 -15.48 -44.11
N ALA A 87 -8.71 -14.72 -43.35
CA ALA A 87 -8.66 -13.29 -43.27
C ALA A 87 -7.20 -12.84 -43.30
N SER A 88 -6.87 -12.07 -44.33
CA SER A 88 -5.59 -11.40 -44.48
C SER A 88 -5.28 -10.64 -43.20
N ALA A 89 -4.32 -11.13 -42.41
CA ALA A 89 -3.87 -10.48 -41.19
C ALA A 89 -3.39 -9.08 -41.56
N PRO A 90 -4.03 -8.00 -41.07
CA PRO A 90 -3.49 -6.68 -41.29
C PRO A 90 -2.40 -6.40 -40.27
N SER A 91 -1.23 -6.00 -40.77
CA SER A 91 -0.16 -5.23 -40.09
C SER A 91 0.44 -5.82 -38.81
N GLY A 92 1.73 -6.15 -38.88
CA GLY A 92 2.53 -6.77 -37.82
C GLY A 92 2.42 -6.10 -36.45
N ASN A 93 1.81 -6.83 -35.51
CA ASN A 93 1.85 -6.53 -34.09
C ASN A 93 3.21 -6.95 -33.51
N TYR A 94 4.17 -6.03 -33.43
CA TYR A 94 5.39 -6.18 -32.61
C TYR A 94 5.06 -6.05 -31.11
N LEU A 95 4.13 -6.86 -30.61
CA LEU A 95 3.83 -6.89 -29.17
C LEU A 95 4.88 -7.77 -28.48
N TYR A 96 6.00 -7.17 -28.07
CA TYR A 96 6.93 -7.82 -27.15
C TYR A 96 6.18 -8.09 -25.84
N ARG A 97 5.92 -9.38 -25.55
CA ARG A 97 5.36 -9.83 -24.28
C ARG A 97 6.52 -10.20 -23.37
N GLU A 98 6.81 -9.30 -22.44
CA GLU A 98 7.79 -9.56 -21.40
C GLU A 98 7.31 -10.68 -20.47
N ILE A 99 8.16 -11.68 -20.26
CA ILE A 99 7.87 -12.85 -19.41
C ILE A 99 8.49 -12.68 -18.01
N TYR A 100 9.47 -11.78 -17.87
CA TYR A 100 10.28 -11.62 -16.64
C TYR A 100 9.84 -10.42 -15.81
N ASN A 101 9.94 -10.55 -14.49
CA ASN A 101 9.72 -9.42 -13.58
C ASN A 101 10.94 -8.48 -13.62
N ARG A 102 10.77 -7.26 -14.16
CA ARG A 102 11.80 -6.21 -14.15
C ARG A 102 11.83 -5.39 -12.87
N GLN A 103 10.82 -5.51 -12.02
CA GLN A 103 10.73 -4.74 -10.78
C GLN A 103 11.84 -5.17 -9.83
N ARG A 104 12.59 -4.20 -9.31
CA ARG A 104 13.58 -4.40 -8.26
C ARG A 104 13.01 -3.90 -6.95
N GLN A 105 13.29 -4.63 -5.87
CA GLN A 105 12.91 -4.24 -4.51
C GLN A 105 13.71 -3.02 -4.04
N LEU A 106 15.03 -3.06 -4.21
CA LEU A 106 15.95 -1.96 -3.90
C LEU A 106 16.34 -1.24 -5.20
N VAL A 107 15.97 0.03 -5.31
CA VAL A 107 16.22 0.87 -6.48
C VAL A 107 17.12 2.04 -6.08
N PRO A 108 18.42 2.00 -6.41
CA PRO A 108 19.29 3.15 -6.20
C PRO A 108 18.91 4.26 -7.19
N ILE A 109 18.86 5.51 -6.71
CA ILE A 109 18.62 6.71 -7.52
C ILE A 109 19.82 7.64 -7.36
N ASN A 110 20.47 7.99 -8.47
CA ASN A 110 21.70 8.79 -8.48
C ASN A 110 22.81 8.15 -7.61
N HIS A 111 23.21 8.83 -6.53
CA HIS A 111 24.19 8.37 -5.55
C HIS A 111 23.52 7.88 -4.24
N MET A 112 22.19 7.88 -4.17
CA MET A 112 21.44 7.43 -3.01
C MET A 112 21.05 5.97 -3.20
N VAL A 113 21.52 5.12 -2.28
CA VAL A 113 21.20 3.70 -2.23
C VAL A 113 20.35 3.46 -0.99
N PRO A 114 19.23 2.72 -1.10
CA PRO A 114 18.47 2.31 0.07
C PRO A 114 19.34 1.46 1.00
N ASP A 115 19.42 1.84 2.27
CA ASP A 115 20.12 1.10 3.31
C ASP A 115 19.11 0.35 4.18
N VAL A 116 19.34 -0.95 4.35
CA VAL A 116 18.43 -1.84 5.06
C VAL A 116 19.22 -2.63 6.09
N ALA A 117 18.86 -2.48 7.35
CA ALA A 117 19.44 -3.26 8.43
C ALA A 117 19.25 -4.77 8.23
N VAL A 118 20.23 -5.57 8.66
CA VAL A 118 20.20 -7.04 8.52
C VAL A 118 19.03 -7.66 9.26
N ASP A 119 18.64 -7.06 10.39
CA ASP A 119 17.53 -7.53 11.22
C ASP A 119 16.16 -7.08 10.69
N ALA A 120 16.11 -6.08 9.80
CA ALA A 120 14.85 -5.62 9.22
C ALA A 120 14.27 -6.64 8.24
N TRP A 121 12.95 -6.60 8.07
CA TRP A 121 12.24 -7.40 7.08
C TRP A 121 11.61 -6.50 6.02
N VAL A 122 11.87 -6.81 4.75
CA VAL A 122 11.28 -6.11 3.61
C VAL A 122 10.61 -7.15 2.72
N ALA A 123 9.31 -7.00 2.51
CA ALA A 123 8.53 -7.87 1.65
C ALA A 123 9.04 -7.82 0.19
N PRO A 124 9.04 -8.95 -0.55
CA PRO A 124 9.58 -9.03 -1.91
C PRO A 124 8.85 -8.13 -2.94
N ASN A 125 7.59 -7.78 -2.65
CA ASN A 125 6.79 -6.90 -3.51
C ASN A 125 6.92 -5.41 -3.14
N ALA A 126 7.58 -5.08 -2.03
CA ALA A 126 7.79 -3.69 -1.63
C ALA A 126 8.87 -3.04 -2.52
N ILE A 127 8.79 -1.72 -2.67
CA ILE A 127 9.75 -0.94 -3.46
C ILE A 127 10.38 0.11 -2.55
N LEU A 128 11.70 0.08 -2.46
CA LEU A 128 12.53 1.06 -1.75
C LEU A 128 13.37 1.78 -2.80
N ALA A 129 13.12 3.07 -3.00
CA ALA A 129 13.74 3.85 -4.06
C ALA A 129 14.43 5.10 -3.50
N GLY A 130 15.70 5.28 -3.84
CA GLY A 130 16.51 6.45 -3.45
C GLY A 130 17.05 6.39 -2.01
N GLY A 131 17.07 7.52 -1.32
CA GLY A 131 17.68 7.67 0.02
C GLY A 131 16.79 7.17 1.16
N VAL A 132 16.44 5.89 1.15
CA VAL A 132 15.66 5.25 2.24
C VAL A 132 16.60 4.57 3.22
N THR A 133 16.37 4.76 4.51
CA THR A 133 17.10 4.06 5.59
C THR A 133 16.09 3.32 6.45
N ILE A 134 16.33 2.02 6.67
CA ILE A 134 15.52 1.15 7.51
C ILE A 134 16.38 0.67 8.67
N ASP A 135 16.00 1.08 9.89
CA ASP A 135 16.68 0.70 11.12
C ASP A 135 16.36 -0.74 11.55
N ASP A 136 17.05 -1.20 12.59
CA ASP A 136 16.95 -2.55 13.12
C ASP A 136 15.52 -2.95 13.48
N ARG A 137 15.16 -4.20 13.14
CA ARG A 137 13.87 -4.83 13.48
C ARG A 137 12.63 -4.12 12.91
N ALA A 138 12.81 -3.11 12.07
CA ALA A 138 11.72 -2.52 11.32
C ALA A 138 11.19 -3.50 10.25
N SER A 139 9.91 -3.34 9.89
CA SER A 139 9.25 -4.20 8.90
C SER A 139 8.54 -3.37 7.83
N VAL A 140 8.74 -3.73 6.57
CA VAL A 140 8.04 -3.16 5.41
C VAL A 140 7.25 -4.26 4.70
N TRP A 141 5.93 -4.14 4.75
CA TRP A 141 4.99 -5.16 4.33
C TRP A 141 4.63 -5.06 2.84
N TYR A 142 3.74 -5.94 2.38
CA TYR A 142 3.56 -6.24 0.98
C TYR A 142 2.95 -5.06 0.20
N GLY A 143 3.53 -4.77 -0.96
CA GLY A 143 3.04 -3.73 -1.87
C GLY A 143 3.29 -2.30 -1.38
N SER A 144 4.06 -2.11 -0.31
CA SER A 144 4.44 -0.80 0.18
C SER A 144 5.51 -0.16 -0.70
N VAL A 145 5.40 1.15 -0.92
CA VAL A 145 6.28 1.90 -1.80
C VAL A 145 6.88 3.06 -1.03
N LEU A 146 8.18 3.01 -0.82
CA LEU A 146 9.01 4.00 -0.13
C LEU A 146 9.87 4.70 -1.17
N ARG A 147 9.51 5.94 -1.49
CA ARG A 147 10.11 6.71 -2.58
C ARG A 147 10.77 7.98 -2.04
N ALA A 148 12.08 7.91 -1.87
CA ALA A 148 12.98 8.95 -1.39
C ALA A 148 13.83 9.49 -2.55
N ASP A 149 13.18 10.04 -3.57
CA ASP A 149 13.86 10.63 -4.74
C ASP A 149 14.31 12.07 -4.50
N LEU A 150 13.51 12.85 -3.76
CA LEU A 150 13.77 14.27 -3.52
C LEU A 150 14.45 14.51 -2.17
N ASN A 151 14.03 13.78 -1.13
CA ASN A 151 14.51 13.89 0.24
C ASN A 151 14.59 12.50 0.88
N TYR A 152 15.24 12.42 2.05
CA TYR A 152 15.46 11.17 2.76
C TYR A 152 14.19 10.67 3.44
N ILE A 153 14.08 9.34 3.52
CA ILE A 153 13.09 8.65 4.34
C ILE A 153 13.82 7.81 5.37
N ARG A 154 13.46 7.96 6.64
CA ARG A 154 14.01 7.15 7.75
C ARG A 154 12.89 6.41 8.44
N ILE A 155 13.05 5.09 8.57
CA ILE A 155 12.17 4.25 9.38
C ILE A 155 12.93 3.78 10.61
N GLY A 156 12.47 4.20 11.77
CA GLY A 156 13.08 3.87 13.06
C GLY A 156 12.89 2.42 13.47
N ALA A 157 13.66 2.03 14.49
CA ALA A 157 13.70 0.65 14.98
C ALA A 157 12.33 0.17 15.50
N TYR A 158 12.03 -1.12 15.30
CA TYR A 158 10.74 -1.76 15.63
C TYR A 158 9.50 -1.17 14.96
N SER A 159 9.65 -0.25 14.01
CA SER A 159 8.51 0.34 13.34
C SER A 159 8.02 -0.56 12.20
N SER A 160 6.70 -0.65 12.07
CA SER A 160 6.05 -1.49 11.07
C SER A 160 5.29 -0.65 10.05
N ILE A 161 5.70 -0.73 8.79
CA ILE A 161 5.01 -0.15 7.64
C ILE A 161 4.15 -1.23 7.00
N GLN A 162 2.86 -1.26 7.32
CA GLN A 162 1.94 -2.32 6.87
C GLN A 162 1.67 -2.26 5.35
N ASP A 163 0.81 -3.16 4.86
CA ASP A 163 0.63 -3.40 3.44
C ASP A 163 0.15 -2.16 2.68
N ARG A 164 0.68 -2.01 1.45
CA ARG A 164 0.30 -0.96 0.49
C ARG A 164 0.42 0.46 1.04
N VAL A 165 1.31 0.66 2.01
CA VAL A 165 1.62 2.00 2.50
C VAL A 165 2.53 2.71 1.49
N ILE A 166 2.21 3.96 1.20
CA ILE A 166 3.00 4.79 0.30
C ILE A 166 3.68 5.87 1.13
N VAL A 167 5.00 5.92 1.09
CA VAL A 167 5.80 6.94 1.78
C VAL A 167 6.59 7.70 0.73
N HIS A 168 6.45 9.02 0.74
CA HIS A 168 7.07 9.90 -0.24
C HIS A 168 7.57 11.17 0.45
N ALA A 169 8.83 11.53 0.22
CA ALA A 169 9.36 12.82 0.64
C ALA A 169 9.28 13.83 -0.52
N ALA A 170 8.50 14.91 -0.34
CA ALA A 170 8.46 16.06 -1.25
C ALA A 170 9.81 16.81 -1.22
N SER A 171 10.15 17.59 -2.26
CA SER A 171 11.43 18.34 -2.33
C SER A 171 11.48 19.51 -1.35
N ALA A 172 10.36 20.22 -1.19
CA ALA A 172 10.24 21.34 -0.28
C ALA A 172 8.85 21.31 0.33
N SER A 173 8.78 21.61 1.63
CA SER A 173 7.52 21.72 2.34
C SER A 173 6.96 23.13 2.14
N PRO A 174 5.69 23.30 1.73
CA PRO A 174 5.08 24.63 1.60
C PRO A 174 5.01 25.38 2.95
N THR A 175 5.12 24.66 4.06
CA THR A 175 5.14 25.20 5.43
C THR A 175 6.54 25.61 5.92
N GLY A 176 7.60 25.39 5.15
CA GLY A 176 8.98 25.73 5.52
C GLY A 176 9.64 24.79 6.54
N LEU A 177 8.94 23.74 6.97
CA LEU A 177 9.45 22.65 7.79
C LEU A 177 10.32 21.69 6.96
N SER A 178 11.07 20.82 7.62
CA SER A 178 11.85 19.78 6.92
C SER A 178 10.91 18.95 6.04
N ALA A 179 11.30 18.74 4.78
CA ALA A 179 10.53 17.97 3.82
C ALA A 179 10.94 16.48 3.79
N GLU A 180 11.73 16.06 4.78
CA GLU A 180 12.06 14.66 5.03
C GLU A 180 10.88 13.92 5.65
N THR A 181 10.85 12.60 5.50
CA THR A 181 9.87 11.76 6.21
C THR A 181 10.60 10.92 7.23
N THR A 182 10.37 11.20 8.50
CA THR A 182 11.00 10.48 9.61
C THR A 182 9.92 9.76 10.40
N VAL A 183 10.06 8.46 10.49
CA VAL A 183 9.24 7.61 11.35
C VAL A 183 10.10 7.18 12.53
N GLY A 184 9.67 7.50 13.75
CA GLY A 184 10.35 7.16 14.99
C GLY A 184 10.36 5.67 15.29
N ARG A 185 10.63 5.32 16.55
CA ARG A 185 10.70 3.94 17.05
C ARG A 185 9.34 3.46 17.53
N TYR A 186 9.08 2.16 17.42
CA TYR A 186 7.81 1.54 17.85
C TYR A 186 6.57 2.18 17.19
N VAL A 187 6.70 2.63 15.95
CA VAL A 187 5.60 3.22 15.20
C VAL A 187 4.90 2.13 14.38
N THR A 188 3.58 2.06 14.48
CA THR A 188 2.78 1.18 13.64
C THR A 188 2.01 1.98 12.62
N VAL A 189 2.34 1.82 11.34
CA VAL A 189 1.63 2.46 10.23
C VAL A 189 0.64 1.49 9.61
N GLY A 190 -0.64 1.82 9.72
CA GLY A 190 -1.75 1.01 9.23
C GLY A 190 -1.78 0.86 7.71
N GLN A 191 -2.40 -0.23 7.24
CA GLN A 191 -2.54 -0.58 5.82
C GLN A 191 -3.11 0.56 4.97
N ASN A 192 -2.68 0.64 3.71
CA ASN A 192 -3.12 1.64 2.72
C ASN A 192 -2.95 3.11 3.15
N SER A 193 -2.09 3.39 4.12
CA SER A 193 -1.81 4.76 4.55
C SER A 193 -0.84 5.45 3.60
N VAL A 194 -0.92 6.78 3.53
CA VAL A 194 -0.04 7.60 2.72
C VAL A 194 0.64 8.62 3.61
N LEU A 195 1.96 8.57 3.65
CA LEU A 195 2.81 9.49 4.41
C LEU A 195 3.56 10.38 3.43
N ARG A 196 3.43 11.70 3.60
CA ARG A 196 4.14 12.68 2.78
C ARG A 196 4.86 13.70 3.64
N SER A 197 6.19 13.68 3.62
CA SER A 197 7.06 14.65 4.32
C SER A 197 6.58 14.98 5.73
N CYS A 198 6.42 13.96 6.56
CA CYS A 198 5.91 14.07 7.92
C CYS A 198 6.94 13.58 8.92
N GLU A 199 6.88 14.16 10.12
CA GLU A 199 7.67 13.73 11.27
C GLU A 199 6.74 13.00 12.24
N ILE A 200 7.00 11.71 12.44
CA ILE A 200 6.27 10.87 13.37
C ILE A 200 7.24 10.48 14.46
N GLU A 201 6.96 10.86 15.70
CA GLU A 201 7.78 10.55 16.85
C GLU A 201 7.66 9.07 17.28
N ASP A 202 8.32 8.73 18.37
CA ASP A 202 8.31 7.38 18.94
C ASP A 202 6.91 6.98 19.47
N GLU A 203 6.61 5.67 19.46
CA GLU A 203 5.40 5.09 20.06
C GLU A 203 4.10 5.70 19.50
N VAL A 204 3.99 5.81 18.19
CA VAL A 204 2.79 6.32 17.49
C VAL A 204 2.06 5.19 16.78
N VAL A 205 0.73 5.22 16.82
CA VAL A 205 -0.11 4.33 16.01
C VAL A 205 -0.87 5.13 14.97
N ILE A 206 -0.63 4.83 13.70
CA ILE A 206 -1.38 5.38 12.58
C ILE A 206 -2.38 4.32 12.13
N GLY A 207 -3.67 4.63 12.20
CA GLY A 207 -4.74 3.76 11.74
C GLY A 207 -4.66 3.42 10.25
N GLN A 208 -5.56 2.57 9.78
CA GLN A 208 -5.63 2.19 8.38
C GLN A 208 -6.13 3.33 7.51
N ARG A 209 -5.68 3.37 6.25
CA ARG A 209 -6.12 4.35 5.23
C ARG A 209 -5.94 5.80 5.69
N CYS A 210 -4.94 6.08 6.51
CA CYS A 210 -4.65 7.45 6.94
C CYS A 210 -3.87 8.21 5.88
N LEU A 211 -4.09 9.52 5.81
CA LEU A 211 -3.33 10.43 4.96
C LEU A 211 -2.64 11.47 5.85
N VAL A 212 -1.32 11.42 5.93
CA VAL A 212 -0.51 12.40 6.66
C VAL A 212 0.19 13.29 5.65
N LEU A 213 -0.15 14.58 5.69
CA LEU A 213 0.33 15.58 4.74
C LEU A 213 1.62 16.26 5.21
N GLU A 214 2.17 17.08 4.31
CA GLU A 214 3.48 17.70 4.44
C GLU A 214 3.59 18.60 5.69
N GLY A 215 4.69 18.46 6.43
CA GLY A 215 4.95 19.24 7.64
C GLY A 215 4.06 18.86 8.82
N ALA A 216 3.26 17.79 8.74
CA ALA A 216 2.56 17.28 9.89
C ALA A 216 3.56 16.66 10.88
N ILE A 217 3.40 17.00 12.16
CA ILE A 217 4.20 16.47 13.26
C ILE A 217 3.26 15.69 14.17
N VAL A 218 3.55 14.41 14.37
CA VAL A 218 2.78 13.53 15.25
C VAL A 218 3.66 13.21 16.44
N GLU A 219 3.34 13.80 17.58
CA GLU A 219 4.10 13.64 18.81
C GLU A 219 3.92 12.25 19.44
N LYS A 220 4.81 11.94 20.38
CA LYS A 220 4.89 10.67 21.08
C LYS A 220 3.54 10.23 21.69
N ASN A 221 3.23 8.93 21.62
CA ASN A 221 2.01 8.33 22.17
C ASN A 221 0.70 8.83 21.53
N ALA A 222 0.75 9.49 20.37
CA ALA A 222 -0.46 9.84 19.65
C ALA A 222 -1.02 8.64 18.88
N VAL A 223 -2.35 8.60 18.75
CA VAL A 223 -3.06 7.58 17.96
C VAL A 223 -3.98 8.25 16.95
N LEU A 224 -3.78 7.91 15.68
CA LEU A 224 -4.70 8.27 14.61
C LEU A 224 -5.69 7.13 14.40
N ALA A 225 -6.98 7.44 14.44
CA ALA A 225 -8.01 6.50 14.05
C ALA A 225 -7.97 6.22 12.54
N ASP A 226 -8.67 5.19 12.11
CA ASP A 226 -8.76 4.84 10.69
C ASP A 226 -9.37 5.97 9.84
N CYS A 227 -8.93 6.04 8.59
CA CYS A 227 -9.37 7.00 7.59
C CYS A 227 -9.18 8.47 8.01
N THR A 228 -8.21 8.73 8.89
CA THR A 228 -7.89 10.08 9.35
C THR A 228 -7.03 10.82 8.33
N VAL A 229 -7.35 12.09 8.09
CA VAL A 229 -6.59 12.96 7.18
C VAL A 229 -6.01 14.13 7.98
N VAL A 230 -4.70 14.09 8.18
CA VAL A 230 -3.95 15.14 8.88
C VAL A 230 -3.57 16.22 7.88
N GLY A 231 -3.95 17.47 8.19
CA GLY A 231 -3.66 18.63 7.36
C GLY A 231 -2.15 18.93 7.27
N PRO A 232 -1.71 19.70 6.26
CA PRO A 232 -0.31 20.12 6.17
C PRO A 232 0.03 21.07 7.33
N GLY A 233 1.22 20.91 7.92
CA GLY A 233 1.69 21.71 9.07
C GLY A 233 0.92 21.49 10.36
N GLN A 234 0.04 20.49 10.42
CA GLN A 234 -0.76 20.22 11.61
C GLN A 234 0.08 19.47 12.65
N LEU A 235 0.15 20.02 13.85
CA LEU A 235 0.76 19.37 15.01
C LEU A 235 -0.30 18.57 15.77
N ILE A 236 -0.03 17.29 15.96
CA ILE A 236 -0.83 16.37 16.75
C ILE A 236 -0.10 16.16 18.07
N PRO A 237 -0.64 16.70 19.17
CA PRO A 237 0.00 16.58 20.47
C PRO A 237 -0.03 15.14 20.99
N GLY A 238 0.96 14.81 21.80
CA GLY A 238 1.18 13.46 22.30
C GLY A 238 0.09 12.98 23.25
N GLY A 239 -0.14 11.67 23.28
CA GLY A 239 -1.14 11.05 24.17
C GLY A 239 -2.59 11.36 23.81
N GLN A 240 -2.87 11.82 22.59
CA GLN A 240 -4.23 12.13 22.12
C GLN A 240 -4.69 11.20 20.99
N LEU A 241 -6.00 10.96 20.95
CA LEU A 241 -6.67 10.24 19.88
C LEU A 241 -7.32 11.24 18.92
N TRP A 242 -6.92 11.16 17.65
CA TRP A 242 -7.41 12.03 16.58
C TRP A 242 -8.13 11.19 15.51
N ALA A 243 -9.25 11.72 15.00
CA ALA A 243 -10.05 11.02 13.99
C ALA A 243 -10.65 11.98 12.95
N GLY A 244 -10.94 11.43 11.77
CA GLY A 244 -11.76 12.08 10.74
C GLY A 244 -10.97 12.80 9.64
N SER A 245 -11.71 13.38 8.69
CA SER A 245 -11.17 14.09 7.53
C SER A 245 -11.88 15.44 7.37
N PRO A 246 -11.30 16.56 7.83
CA PRO A 246 -9.96 16.71 8.43
C PRO A 246 -9.87 16.15 9.85
N ALA A 247 -8.65 15.83 10.29
CA ALA A 247 -8.36 15.28 11.61
C ALA A 247 -8.81 16.24 12.71
N LYS A 248 -9.60 15.70 13.65
CA LYS A 248 -10.08 16.42 14.84
C LYS A 248 -9.72 15.64 16.09
N PHE A 249 -9.46 16.38 17.15
CA PHE A 249 -9.32 15.82 18.49
C PHE A 249 -10.63 15.13 18.90
N VAL A 250 -10.53 13.91 19.43
CA VAL A 250 -11.66 13.15 19.96
C VAL A 250 -11.59 13.09 21.47
N ARG A 251 -10.46 12.59 22.00
CA ARG A 251 -10.23 12.38 23.43
C ARG A 251 -8.74 12.15 23.70
N ASP A 252 -8.36 12.23 24.96
CA ASP A 252 -7.05 11.78 25.42
C ASP A 252 -7.00 10.25 25.51
N LEU A 253 -5.79 9.69 25.39
CA LEU A 253 -5.56 8.27 25.59
C LEU A 253 -5.61 7.90 27.07
N THR A 254 -6.09 6.69 27.33
CA THR A 254 -5.97 6.08 28.64
C THR A 254 -4.57 5.51 28.85
N ALA A 255 -4.13 5.40 30.11
CA ALA A 255 -2.81 4.85 30.43
C ALA A 255 -2.63 3.40 29.92
N ASP A 256 -3.71 2.63 29.93
CA ASP A 256 -3.72 1.26 29.41
C ASP A 256 -3.46 1.24 27.90
N GLU A 257 -4.09 2.14 27.14
CA GLU A 257 -3.88 2.25 25.68
C GLU A 257 -2.44 2.65 25.35
N VAL A 258 -1.86 3.60 26.09
CA VAL A 258 -0.46 4.02 25.90
C VAL A 258 0.49 2.84 26.15
N ALA A 259 0.24 2.03 27.17
CA ALA A 259 1.06 0.85 27.46
C ALA A 259 0.91 -0.28 26.43
N GLU A 260 -0.16 -0.31 25.64
CA GLU A 260 -0.39 -1.30 24.58
C GLU A 260 0.34 -0.96 23.27
N ILE A 261 0.63 0.32 23.00
CA ILE A 261 1.32 0.76 21.76
C ILE A 261 2.63 0.00 21.50
N PRO A 262 3.60 -0.08 22.43
CA PRO A 262 4.85 -0.80 22.19
C PRO A 262 4.63 -2.31 22.01
N LYS A 263 3.67 -2.90 22.74
CA LYS A 263 3.33 -4.33 22.60
C LYS A 263 2.82 -4.66 21.20
N LEU A 264 2.06 -3.74 20.61
CA LEU A 264 1.55 -3.88 19.25
C LEU A 264 2.68 -3.86 18.22
N ALA A 265 3.65 -2.96 18.37
CA ALA A 265 4.85 -2.94 17.52
C ALA A 265 5.71 -4.21 17.68
N GLU A 266 5.88 -4.71 18.92
CA GLU A 266 6.57 -5.98 19.18
C GLU A 266 5.85 -7.18 18.53
N ALA A 267 4.52 -7.21 18.59
CA ALA A 267 3.73 -8.26 17.95
C ALA A 267 3.88 -8.23 16.42
N ALA A 268 3.91 -7.04 15.82
CA ALA A 268 4.18 -6.89 14.39
C ALA A 268 5.59 -7.38 14.01
N HIS A 269 6.59 -7.07 14.85
CA HIS A 269 7.95 -7.56 14.67
C HIS A 269 8.03 -9.09 14.75
N TRP A 270 7.38 -9.72 15.73
CA TRP A 270 7.33 -11.19 15.83
C TRP A 270 6.80 -11.83 14.54
N ARG A 271 5.71 -11.28 13.99
CA ARG A 271 5.15 -11.78 12.73
C ARG A 271 6.10 -11.56 11.56
N ALA A 272 6.79 -10.42 11.51
CA ALA A 272 7.78 -10.14 10.48
C ALA A 272 8.97 -11.11 10.54
N GLU A 273 9.39 -11.53 11.74
CA GLU A 273 10.46 -12.51 11.91
C GLU A 273 10.03 -13.92 11.44
N GLU A 274 8.79 -14.32 11.70
CA GLU A 274 8.23 -15.56 11.15
C GLU A 274 8.26 -15.55 9.62
N GLU A 275 7.80 -14.44 9.00
CA GLU A 275 7.84 -14.28 7.54
C GLU A 275 9.28 -14.28 7.02
N LYS A 276 10.19 -13.57 7.68
CA LYS A 276 11.61 -13.53 7.32
C LYS A 276 12.23 -14.92 7.32
N GLY A 277 11.85 -15.78 8.26
CA GLY A 277 12.29 -17.17 8.33
C GLY A 277 11.86 -18.05 7.15
N GLU A 278 10.85 -17.63 6.39
CA GLU A 278 10.42 -18.33 5.16
C GLU A 278 11.28 -17.96 3.95
N PHE A 279 11.97 -16.81 3.98
CA PHE A 279 12.79 -16.33 2.88
C PHE A 279 14.27 -16.70 3.06
N LEU A 280 14.86 -17.20 1.97
CA LEU A 280 16.31 -17.37 1.85
C LEU A 280 16.97 -16.06 1.41
N PRO A 281 18.27 -15.84 1.70
CA PRO A 281 18.97 -14.62 1.31
C PRO A 281 19.06 -14.44 -0.22
N TYR A 282 19.06 -15.53 -0.97
CA TYR A 282 19.07 -15.52 -2.43
C TYR A 282 17.85 -16.25 -2.97
N SER A 283 17.23 -15.66 -4.00
CA SER A 283 16.11 -16.29 -4.69
C SER A 283 16.58 -17.35 -5.67
N THR A 284 15.75 -18.36 -5.94
CA THR A 284 15.99 -19.39 -6.97
C THR A 284 15.59 -18.92 -8.37
N ALA A 285 15.26 -17.65 -8.55
CA ALA A 285 14.76 -17.09 -9.81
C ALA A 285 15.77 -17.22 -10.96
N TYR A 286 17.07 -17.20 -10.66
CA TYR A 286 18.14 -17.36 -11.66
C TYR A 286 18.18 -18.76 -12.31
N ILE A 287 17.55 -19.78 -11.69
CA ILE A 287 17.47 -21.14 -12.25
C ILE A 287 16.37 -21.22 -13.33
N GLN A 288 15.35 -20.37 -13.22
CA GLN A 288 14.18 -20.35 -14.09
C GLN A 288 14.28 -19.34 -15.25
N ALA A 289 15.24 -18.41 -15.18
CA ALA A 289 15.50 -17.37 -16.17
C ALA A 289 16.38 -17.90 -17.31
#